data_AF-A0A7W0VN85-F1
#
_entry.id   AF-A0A7W0VN85-F1
#
_cell.length_a   1.000
_cell.length_b   1.000
_cell.length_c   1.000
_cell.angle_alpha   90.00
_cell.angle_beta   90.00
_cell.angle_gamma   90.00
#
_symmetry.space_group_name_H-M   'P 1'
#
loop_
_entity.id
_entity.type
_entity.pdbx_description
1 polymer ?
#
loop_
_entity_poly.entity_id
_entity_poly.type
_entity_poly.pdbx_seq_one_letter_code
_entity_poly.pdbx_strand_id
1 'polypeptide(L)'
;MAPEQASGGQVTHLADVYALGAIAYRCLTGRSPFKGKDLSELIYQVVHSAPVRPGLLGRVSTQIEDVLAVAMAKDPRRRFPSAVSFAQAFIAARRGRPVAIDPPPNAWT
;
A
#
# COMPACT_ATOMS: atom_id res chain seq x y z
N MET A 1 6.10 6.83 -5.78
CA MET A 1 5.20 7.02 -6.95
C MET A 1 4.29 5.82 -7.05
N ALA A 2 3.07 6.02 -7.54
CA ALA A 2 2.14 4.93 -7.84
C ALA A 2 2.56 4.16 -9.11
N PRO A 3 2.19 2.88 -9.27
CA PRO A 3 2.53 2.06 -10.44
C PRO A 3 2.13 2.71 -11.77
N GLU A 4 0.93 3.26 -11.85
CA GLU A 4 0.43 3.95 -13.04
C GLU A 4 1.24 5.20 -13.40
N GLN A 5 1.81 5.91 -12.42
CA GLN A 5 2.72 7.02 -12.69
C GLN A 5 4.04 6.52 -13.26
N ALA A 6 4.54 5.39 -12.76
CA ALA A 6 5.80 4.79 -13.21
C ALA A 6 5.68 4.15 -14.61
N SER A 7 4.50 3.65 -14.95
CA SER A 7 4.20 3.01 -16.24
C SER A 7 3.64 3.97 -17.30
N GLY A 8 3.47 5.26 -16.98
CA GLY A 8 2.89 6.26 -17.91
C GLY A 8 1.39 6.06 -18.17
N GLY A 9 0.67 5.40 -17.27
CA GLY A 9 -0.78 5.19 -17.34
C GLY A 9 -1.59 6.42 -16.91
N GLN A 10 -2.91 6.29 -16.96
CA GLN A 10 -3.81 7.36 -16.51
C GLN A 10 -3.72 7.55 -15.00
N VAL A 11 -3.30 8.75 -14.58
CA VAL A 11 -3.19 9.13 -13.18
C VAL A 11 -4.50 9.76 -12.71
N THR A 12 -5.01 9.30 -11.58
CA THR A 12 -6.21 9.84 -10.91
C THR A 12 -5.91 10.05 -9.42
N HIS A 13 -6.90 10.49 -8.63
CA HIS A 13 -6.76 10.63 -7.17
C HIS A 13 -6.42 9.31 -6.46
N LEU A 14 -6.60 8.16 -7.12
CA LEU A 14 -6.19 6.85 -6.59
C LEU A 14 -4.66 6.70 -6.47
N ALA A 15 -3.88 7.52 -7.18
CA ALA A 15 -2.43 7.57 -7.01
C ALA A 15 -2.04 8.13 -5.63
N ASP A 16 -2.80 9.10 -5.11
CA ASP A 16 -2.58 9.66 -3.77
C ASP A 16 -2.95 8.65 -2.67
N VAL A 17 -3.96 7.81 -2.89
CA VAL A 17 -4.30 6.70 -1.98
C VAL A 17 -3.12 5.73 -1.86
N TYR A 18 -2.49 5.37 -2.98
CA TYR A 18 -1.29 4.54 -2.98
C TYR A 18 -0.13 5.22 -2.27
N ALA A 19 0.12 6.50 -2.56
CA ALA A 19 1.19 7.26 -1.94
C ALA A 19 1.02 7.35 -0.42
N LEU A 20 -0.20 7.60 0.06
CA LEU A 20 -0.52 7.65 1.48
C LEU A 20 -0.35 6.28 2.16
N GLY A 21 -0.74 5.19 1.48
CA GLY A 21 -0.44 3.82 1.94
C GLY A 21 1.06 3.56 2.07
N ALA A 22 1.85 3.97 1.08
CA ALA A 22 3.31 3.83 1.11
C ALA A 22 3.97 4.67 2.22
N ILE A 23 3.45 5.88 2.49
CA ILE A 23 3.89 6.72 3.60
C ILE A 23 3.56 6.05 4.94
N ALA A 24 2.33 5.58 5.11
CA ALA A 24 1.88 4.89 6.33
C ALA A 24 2.72 3.62 6.59
N TYR A 25 2.99 2.82 5.55
CA TYR A 25 3.91 1.69 5.62
C TYR A 25 5.28 2.11 6.16
N ARG A 26 5.86 3.20 5.63
CA ARG A 26 7.18 3.68 6.07
C ARG A 26 7.16 4.20 7.51
N CYS A 27 6.10 4.89 7.92
CA CYS A 27 5.95 5.34 9.30
C CYS A 27 5.87 4.17 10.29
N LEU A 28 5.23 3.07 9.91
CA LEU A 28 5.06 1.89 10.77
C LEU A 28 6.30 1.00 10.82
N THR A 29 7.01 0.87 9.70
CA THR A 29 8.13 -0.09 9.56
C THR A 29 9.50 0.58 9.64
N GLY A 30 9.58 1.91 9.57
CA GLY A 30 10.82 2.66 9.40
C GLY A 30 11.49 2.45 8.04
N ARG A 31 10.89 1.69 7.12
CA ARG A 31 11.48 1.30 5.83
C ARG A 31 10.57 1.73 4.67
N SER A 32 11.17 2.16 3.57
CA SER A 32 10.42 2.31 2.32
C SER A 32 9.84 0.96 1.89
N PRO A 33 8.62 0.90 1.31
CA PRO A 33 8.05 -0.35 0.81
C PRO A 33 8.88 -1.00 -0.30
N PHE A 34 9.51 -0.17 -1.15
CA PHE A 34 10.38 -0.59 -2.25
C PHE A 34 11.72 0.12 -2.17
N LYS A 35 12.78 -0.54 -2.63
CA LYS A 35 14.15 -0.03 -2.69
C LYS A 35 14.88 -0.68 -3.87
N GLY A 36 15.35 0.12 -4.82
CA GLY A 36 16.27 -0.31 -5.88
C GLY A 36 17.67 0.24 -5.66
N LYS A 37 18.68 -0.38 -6.28
CA LYS A 37 20.06 0.15 -6.36
C LYS A 37 20.14 1.36 -7.29
N ASP A 38 19.22 1.45 -8.24
CA ASP A 38 19.03 2.58 -9.14
C ASP A 38 17.53 2.86 -9.38
N LEU A 39 17.25 3.87 -10.20
CA LEU A 39 15.88 4.29 -10.51
C LEU A 39 15.10 3.21 -11.29
N SER A 40 15.77 2.49 -12.20
CA SER A 40 15.14 1.47 -13.04
C SER A 40 14.68 0.28 -12.19
N GLU A 41 15.52 -0.19 -11.26
CA GLU A 41 15.17 -1.25 -10.32
C GLU A 41 14.04 -0.81 -9.37
N LEU A 42 14.07 0.43 -8.89
CA LEU A 42 13.00 0.97 -8.05
C LEU A 42 11.66 1.00 -8.81
N ILE A 43 11.66 1.47 -10.05
CA ILE A 43 10.46 1.49 -10.91
C ILE A 43 9.95 0.06 -11.13
N TYR A 44 10.84 -0.88 -11.44
CA TYR A 44 10.48 -2.27 -11.63
C TYR A 44 9.78 -2.85 -10.40
N GLN A 45 10.32 -2.64 -9.19
CA GLN A 45 9.70 -3.09 -7.95
C GLN A 45 8.36 -2.42 -7.67
N VAL A 46 8.26 -1.10 -7.89
CA VAL A 46 7.02 -0.35 -7.71
C VAL A 46 5.92 -0.90 -8.60
N VAL A 47 6.23 -1.35 -9.83
CA VAL A 47 5.22 -1.86 -10.75
C VAL A 47 4.92 -3.35 -10.51
N HIS A 48 5.93 -4.17 -10.25
CA HIS A 48 5.80 -5.64 -10.35
C HIS A 48 5.94 -6.40 -9.04
N SER A 49 6.54 -5.81 -8.00
CA SER A 49 6.87 -6.55 -6.77
C SER A 49 5.91 -6.24 -5.62
N ALA A 50 5.72 -7.22 -4.73
CA ALA A 50 5.13 -7.00 -3.42
C ALA A 50 6.18 -6.42 -2.45
N PRO A 51 5.82 -5.44 -1.59
CA PRO A 51 6.70 -4.98 -0.52
C PRO A 51 6.78 -6.05 0.57
N VAL A 52 7.80 -5.98 1.41
CA VAL A 52 7.92 -6.89 2.57
C VAL A 52 6.71 -6.70 3.48
N ARG A 53 6.15 -7.80 3.98
CA ARG A 53 5.01 -7.75 4.91
C ARG A 53 5.36 -6.95 6.19
N PRO A 54 4.57 -5.93 6.60
CA PRO A 54 4.90 -5.07 7.74
C PRO A 54 5.13 -5.81 9.06
N GLY A 55 4.38 -6.88 9.34
CA GLY A 55 4.52 -7.70 10.54
C GLY A 55 5.83 -8.48 10.62
N LEU A 56 6.56 -8.61 9.50
CA LEU A 56 7.93 -9.17 9.48
C LEU A 56 8.98 -8.12 9.86
N LEU A 57 8.63 -6.83 9.84
CA LEU A 57 9.53 -5.71 10.10
C LEU A 57 9.29 -5.05 11.47
N GLY A 58 8.15 -5.32 12.11
CA GLY A 58 7.78 -4.74 13.39
C GLY A 58 6.44 -5.24 13.92
N ARG A 59 5.98 -4.64 15.03
CA ARG A 59 4.69 -4.98 15.65
C ARG A 59 3.54 -4.27 14.94
N VAL A 60 3.16 -4.78 13.77
CA VAL A 60 1.99 -4.32 13.00
C VAL A 60 0.93 -5.41 13.01
N SER A 61 -0.32 -5.06 13.33
CA SER A 61 -1.42 -6.05 13.36
C SER A 61 -1.84 -6.44 11.95
N THR A 62 -2.40 -7.64 11.80
CA THR A 62 -2.90 -8.14 10.51
C THR A 62 -3.96 -7.24 9.90
N GLN A 63 -4.83 -6.61 10.71
CA GLN A 63 -5.83 -5.67 10.18
C GLN A 63 -5.18 -4.42 9.55
N ILE A 64 -4.07 -3.94 10.11
CA ILE A 64 -3.34 -2.81 9.52
C ILE A 64 -2.62 -3.27 8.24
N GLU A 65 -2.07 -4.48 8.22
CA GLU A 65 -1.52 -5.07 7.00
C GLU A 65 -2.59 -5.12 5.90
N ASP A 66 -3.76 -5.68 6.15
CA ASP A 66 -4.82 -5.78 5.13
C ASP A 66 -5.22 -4.42 4.56
N VAL A 67 -5.30 -3.38 5.41
CA VAL A 67 -5.57 -2.01 4.97
C VAL A 67 -4.43 -1.47 4.09
N LEU A 68 -3.17 -1.68 4.47
CA LEU A 68 -2.02 -1.25 3.67
C LEU A 68 -1.97 -1.99 2.32
N ALA A 69 -2.29 -3.29 2.30
CA ALA A 69 -2.35 -4.11 1.10
C ALA A 69 -3.37 -3.57 0.08
N VAL A 70 -4.57 -3.20 0.54
CA VAL A 70 -5.60 -2.57 -0.31
C VAL A 70 -5.12 -1.22 -0.82
N ALA A 71 -4.61 -0.35 0.06
CA ALA A 71 -4.17 0.99 -0.33
C ALA A 71 -3.04 0.96 -1.37
N MET A 72 -2.12 0.00 -1.23
CA MET A 72 -0.95 -0.18 -2.09
C MET A 72 -1.16 -1.20 -3.22
N ALA A 73 -2.40 -1.57 -3.53
CA ALA A 73 -2.69 -2.48 -4.63
C ALA A 73 -2.17 -1.92 -5.96
N LYS A 74 -1.59 -2.79 -6.80
CA LYS A 74 -1.02 -2.37 -8.10
C LYS A 74 -2.09 -1.82 -9.03
N ASP A 75 -3.20 -2.54 -9.17
CA ASP A 75 -4.40 -2.07 -9.88
C ASP A 75 -5.09 -0.97 -9.05
N PRO A 76 -5.21 0.28 -9.56
CA PRO A 76 -5.92 1.36 -8.87
C PRO A 76 -7.35 1.00 -8.46
N ARG A 77 -8.05 0.16 -9.23
CA ARG A 77 -9.45 -0.24 -8.96
C ARG A 77 -9.60 -1.16 -7.77
N ARG A 78 -8.51 -1.77 -7.29
CA ARG A 78 -8.47 -2.59 -6.08
C ARG A 78 -8.13 -1.76 -4.83
N ARG A 79 -7.94 -0.45 -4.97
CA ARG A 79 -7.64 0.47 -3.85
C ARG A 79 -8.91 1.03 -3.22
N PHE A 80 -8.74 1.76 -2.12
CA PHE A 80 -9.81 2.56 -1.55
C PHE A 80 -10.27 3.64 -2.54
N PRO A 81 -11.59 3.91 -2.65
CA PRO A 81 -12.13 4.88 -3.61
C PRO A 81 -11.72 6.32 -3.30
N SER A 82 -11.26 6.61 -2.07
CA SER A 82 -10.76 7.92 -1.64
C SER A 82 -9.75 7.80 -0.49
N ALA A 83 -8.95 8.85 -0.29
CA ALA A 83 -8.06 8.96 0.86
C ALA A 83 -8.82 8.94 2.20
N VAL A 84 -10.04 9.49 2.23
CA VAL A 84 -10.91 9.46 3.41
C VAL A 84 -11.31 8.04 3.77
N SER A 85 -11.73 7.24 2.79
CA SER A 85 -12.07 5.83 3.02
C SER A 85 -10.88 5.00 3.50
N PHE A 86 -9.68 5.27 2.99
CA PHE A 86 -8.45 4.67 3.51
C PHE A 86 -8.21 5.05 4.97
N ALA A 87 -8.29 6.34 5.31
CA ALA A 87 -8.05 6.83 6.67
C ALA A 87 -9.06 6.23 7.67
N GLN A 88 -10.33 6.14 7.30
CA GLN A 88 -11.37 5.51 8.13
C GLN A 88 -11.07 4.03 8.39
N ALA A 89 -10.73 3.28 7.34
CA ALA A 89 -10.35 1.87 7.45
C ALA A 89 -9.10 1.69 8.34
N PHE A 90 -8.10 2.54 8.18
CA PHE A 90 -6.88 2.50 8.99
C PHE A 90 -7.14 2.78 10.46
N ILE A 91 -7.98 3.78 10.79
CA ILE A 91 -8.38 4.09 12.17
C ILE A 91 -9.18 2.93 12.80
N ALA A 92 -10.06 2.30 12.03
CA ALA A 92 -10.82 1.13 12.48
C ALA A 92 -9.90 -0.06 12.76
N ALA A 93 -8.98 -0.39 11.85
CA ALA A 93 -7.97 -1.43 12.02
C ALA A 93 -7.09 -1.19 13.25
N ARG A 94 -6.62 0.04 13.46
CA ARG A 94 -5.82 0.43 14.64
C ARG A 94 -6.59 0.21 15.96
N ARG A 95 -7.92 0.33 15.94
CA ARG A 95 -8.79 0.10 17.11
C ARG A 95 -9.23 -1.36 17.26
N GLY A 96 -8.73 -2.27 16.42
CA GLY A 96 -9.15 -3.67 16.40
C GLY A 96 -10.59 -3.88 15.96
N ARG A 97 -11.20 -2.88 15.29
CA ARG A 97 -12.56 -3.01 14.76
C ARG A 97 -12.54 -3.76 13.42
N PRO A 98 -13.58 -4.56 13.12
CA PRO A 98 -13.71 -5.16 11.80
C PRO A 98 -13.68 -4.10 10.70
N VAL A 99 -12.91 -4.36 9.65
CA VAL A 99 -12.86 -3.54 8.44
C VAL A 99 -13.36 -4.42 7.30
N ALA A 100 -14.45 -4.02 6.64
CA ALA A 100 -14.99 -4.76 5.51
C ALA A 100 -14.16 -4.47 4.25
N ILE A 101 -13.04 -5.19 4.11
CA ILE A 101 -12.13 -5.10 2.97
C ILE A 101 -11.78 -6.49 2.44
N ASP A 102 -11.52 -6.56 1.14
CA ASP A 102 -11.01 -7.74 0.44
C ASP A 102 -9.57 -7.44 -0.04
N PRO A 103 -8.54 -7.70 0.79
CA PRO A 103 -7.15 -7.47 0.39
C PRO A 103 -6.82 -8.28 -0.87
N PRO A 104 -5.99 -7.75 -1.79
CA PRO A 104 -5.61 -8.47 -3.00
C PRO A 104 -5.03 -9.85 -2.65
N PRO A 105 -5.42 -10.93 -3.37
CA PRO A 105 -4.72 -12.20 -3.24
C PRO A 105 -3.24 -11.94 -3.54
N ASN A 106 -2.35 -12.50 -2.72
CA ASN A 106 -0.90 -12.35 -2.86
C ASN A 106 -0.35 -10.94 -2.61
N ALA A 107 -1.04 -10.07 -1.86
CA ALA A 107 -0.57 -8.70 -1.59
C ALA A 107 0.84 -8.59 -0.95
N TRP A 108 1.35 -9.68 -0.38
CA TRP A 108 2.61 -9.76 0.36
C TRP A 108 3.56 -10.85 -0.16
N THR A 109 3.25 -11.46 -1.30
CA THR A 109 4.00 -12.58 -1.92
C THR A 109 4.35 -12.23 -3.35
#